data_AF-A0A3E1NMB2-F1
#
_entry.id   AF-A0A3E1NMB2-F1
#
_cell.length_a   1.000
_cell.length_b   1.000
_cell.length_c   1.000
_cell.angle_alpha   90.00
_cell.angle_beta   90.00
_cell.angle_gamma   90.00
#
_symmetry.space_group_name_H-M   'P 1'
#
loop_
_entity.id
_entity.type
_entity.pdbx_description
1 polymer ?
#
loop_
_entity_poly.entity_id
_entity_poly.type
_entity_poly.pdbx_seq_one_letter_code
_entity_poly.pdbx_strand_id
1 'polypeptide(L)'
;MLTTFVEVYERLLTNIISKLDNGGNWIVNHEDKDLHWLPNNENNLGHLRAFFKDSDVPGSFKGALVISKSNLLGLVHDLLLYPHVVFNKEGFLYKDLNISHGEIKFIIKISGHLNVDFLSTDLAILSGIVADNSADTFVVKAYRGTLL
;
A
#
# COMPACT_ATOMS: atom_id res chain seq x y z
N MET A 1 -6.23 -17.16 -0.65
CA MET A 1 -5.55 -17.31 0.65
C MET A 1 -4.64 -16.10 0.82
N LEU A 2 -4.55 -15.50 2.03
CA LEU A 2 -3.78 -14.27 2.28
C LEU A 2 -2.32 -14.37 1.80
N THR A 3 -1.67 -15.51 2.02
CA THR A 3 -0.31 -15.77 1.53
C THR A 3 -0.18 -15.62 0.02
N THR A 4 -1.08 -16.25 -0.74
CA THR A 4 -1.10 -16.12 -2.20
C THR A 4 -1.35 -14.68 -2.65
N PHE A 5 -2.19 -13.92 -1.94
CA PHE A 5 -2.41 -12.50 -2.24
C PHE A 5 -1.10 -11.71 -2.08
N VAL A 6 -0.40 -11.87 -0.96
CA VAL A 6 0.85 -11.15 -0.71
C VAL A 6 1.91 -11.50 -1.75
N GLU A 7 2.15 -12.80 -1.99
CA GLU A 7 3.15 -13.26 -2.98
C GLU A 7 2.88 -12.69 -4.38
N VAL A 8 1.61 -12.61 -4.78
CA VAL A 8 1.19 -12.14 -6.10
C VAL A 8 1.36 -10.62 -6.24
N TYR A 9 0.99 -9.84 -5.22
CA TYR A 9 1.05 -8.37 -5.29
C TYR A 9 2.40 -7.77 -4.89
N GLU A 10 3.20 -8.45 -4.07
CA GLU A 10 4.47 -7.92 -3.56
C GLU A 10 5.44 -7.57 -4.71
N ARG A 11 5.57 -8.49 -5.68
CA ARG A 11 6.39 -8.25 -6.87
C ARG A 11 5.85 -7.10 -7.72
N LEU A 12 4.53 -7.07 -7.94
CA LEU A 12 3.88 -6.03 -8.74
C LEU A 12 4.09 -4.64 -8.11
N LEU A 13 3.84 -4.50 -6.81
CA LEU A 13 4.00 -3.25 -6.09
C LEU A 13 5.44 -2.78 -6.07
N THR A 14 6.39 -3.69 -5.81
CA THR A 14 7.83 -3.41 -5.86
C THR A 14 8.24 -2.83 -7.21
N ASN A 15 7.77 -3.43 -8.30
CA ASN A 15 8.05 -2.96 -9.66
C ASN A 15 7.45 -1.58 -9.93
N ILE A 16 6.17 -1.37 -9.58
CA ILE A 16 5.48 -0.09 -9.80
C ILE A 16 6.15 1.03 -9.00
N ILE A 17 6.42 0.81 -7.71
CA ILE A 17 7.08 1.79 -6.83
C ILE A 17 8.46 2.13 -7.38
N SER A 18 9.22 1.13 -7.84
CA SER A 18 10.56 1.36 -8.40
C SER A 18 10.52 2.17 -9.70
N LYS A 19 9.52 1.94 -10.56
CA LYS A 19 9.37 2.65 -11.84
C LYS A 19 8.90 4.10 -11.66
N LEU A 20 7.99 4.33 -10.71
CA LEU A 20 7.42 5.65 -10.47
C LEU A 20 8.31 6.54 -9.60
N ASP A 21 9.47 6.07 -9.16
CA ASP A 21 10.34 6.89 -8.33
C ASP A 21 11.07 7.97 -9.14
N ASN A 22 10.90 9.22 -8.73
CA ASN A 22 11.63 10.37 -9.24
C ASN A 22 12.58 10.98 -8.19
N GLY A 23 12.80 10.31 -7.05
CA GLY A 23 13.56 10.82 -5.91
C GLY A 23 12.72 11.53 -4.85
N GLY A 24 11.43 11.70 -5.08
CA GLY A 24 10.48 12.23 -4.10
C GLY A 24 10.17 11.25 -2.95
N ASN A 25 9.54 11.77 -1.91
CA ASN A 25 9.09 10.95 -0.79
C ASN A 25 7.75 10.26 -1.12
N TRP A 26 7.56 9.10 -0.50
CA TRP A 26 6.31 8.37 -0.49
C TRP A 26 5.56 8.61 0.81
N ILE A 27 4.24 8.60 0.73
CA ILE A 27 3.35 8.83 1.85
C ILE A 27 2.48 7.58 2.00
N VAL A 28 2.55 6.93 3.15
CA VAL A 28 1.71 5.78 3.50
C VAL A 28 0.75 6.22 4.60
N ASN A 29 -0.55 6.00 4.41
CA ASN A 29 -1.58 6.36 5.36
C ASN A 29 -2.70 5.32 5.40
N HIS A 30 -3.22 5.03 6.58
CA HIS A 30 -4.47 4.30 6.72
C HIS A 30 -5.65 5.24 6.96
N GLU A 31 -6.86 4.77 6.66
CA GLU A 31 -8.10 5.55 6.80
C GLU A 31 -8.40 5.98 8.25
N ASP A 32 -8.02 5.17 9.23
CA ASP A 32 -8.17 5.52 10.65
C ASP A 32 -7.06 6.45 11.16
N LYS A 33 -6.91 7.65 10.58
CA LYS A 33 -5.81 8.59 10.89
C LYS A 33 -5.55 8.86 12.38
N ASP A 34 -6.58 8.68 13.23
CA ASP A 34 -6.54 8.95 14.67
C ASP A 34 -6.13 7.72 15.50
N LEU A 35 -5.93 6.56 14.87
CA LEU A 35 -5.46 5.33 15.50
C LEU A 35 -3.94 5.19 15.37
N HIS A 36 -3.35 4.46 16.33
CA HIS A 36 -1.95 4.10 16.27
C HIS A 36 -1.71 3.10 15.15
N TRP A 37 -0.58 3.23 14.46
CA TRP A 37 -0.17 2.27 13.44
C TRP A 37 -0.01 0.85 13.98
N LEU A 38 0.52 0.72 15.20
CA LEU A 38 0.84 -0.55 15.85
C LEU A 38 0.12 -0.60 17.21
N PRO A 39 -1.19 -0.92 17.24
CA PRO A 39 -2.00 -0.82 18.45
C PRO A 39 -1.71 -1.90 19.51
N ASN A 40 -0.90 -2.90 19.18
CA ASN A 40 -0.54 -4.02 20.05
C ASN A 40 0.93 -4.44 19.83
N ASN A 41 1.43 -5.34 20.69
CA ASN A 41 2.78 -5.92 20.61
C ASN A 41 2.77 -7.33 20.00
N GLU A 42 1.85 -7.61 19.09
CA GLU A 42 1.79 -8.92 18.45
C GLU A 42 3.01 -9.17 17.57
N ASN A 43 3.39 -10.45 17.44
CA ASN A 43 4.51 -10.87 16.60
C ASN A 43 4.08 -10.98 15.11
N ASN A 44 3.72 -9.84 14.54
CA ASN A 44 3.34 -9.65 13.15
C ASN A 44 3.97 -8.35 12.61
N LEU A 45 3.93 -8.14 11.29
CA LEU A 45 4.43 -6.90 10.66
C LEU A 45 5.88 -6.58 11.08
N GLY A 46 6.75 -7.59 11.01
CA GLY A 46 8.09 -7.53 11.59
C GLY A 46 8.97 -6.42 11.01
N HIS A 47 8.91 -6.20 9.69
CA HIS A 47 9.67 -5.13 9.03
C HIS A 47 9.14 -3.74 9.38
N LEU A 48 7.81 -3.58 9.48
CA LEU A 48 7.19 -2.31 9.88
C LEU A 48 7.52 -1.96 11.33
N ARG A 49 7.47 -2.95 12.24
CA ARG A 49 7.86 -2.75 13.64
C ARG A 49 9.35 -2.42 13.78
N ALA A 50 10.21 -3.10 13.04
CA ALA A 50 11.63 -2.79 12.98
C ALA A 50 11.86 -1.36 12.46
N PHE A 51 11.20 -0.98 11.38
CA PHE A 51 11.27 0.37 10.82
C PHE A 51 10.89 1.46 11.84
N PHE A 52 9.80 1.26 12.60
CA PHE A 52 9.40 2.21 13.65
C PHE A 52 10.48 2.34 14.72
N LYS A 53 11.03 1.21 15.17
CA LYS A 53 12.09 1.19 16.18
C LYS A 53 13.38 1.86 15.69
N ASP A 54 13.82 1.52 14.48
CA ASP A 54 15.08 2.01 13.91
C ASP A 54 15.00 3.49 13.54
N SER A 55 13.79 3.98 13.25
CA SER A 55 13.52 5.39 12.93
C SER A 55 13.11 6.24 14.14
N ASP A 56 13.19 5.69 15.36
CA ASP A 56 12.75 6.32 16.62
C ASP A 56 11.29 6.85 16.57
N VAL A 57 10.43 6.15 15.82
CA VAL A 57 9.01 6.46 15.72
C VAL A 57 8.29 5.77 16.88
N PRO A 58 7.57 6.51 17.74
CA PRO A 58 6.89 5.90 18.88
C PRO A 58 5.77 4.97 18.42
N GLY A 59 5.54 3.88 19.15
CA GLY A 59 4.42 2.96 18.85
C GLY A 59 3.03 3.61 18.94
N SER A 60 2.93 4.76 19.62
CA SER A 60 1.74 5.61 19.67
C SER A 60 1.60 6.58 18.49
N PHE A 61 2.49 6.51 17.50
CA PHE A 61 2.45 7.39 16.33
C PHE A 61 1.14 7.23 15.55
N LYS A 62 0.61 8.37 15.12
CA LYS A 62 -0.64 8.54 14.36
C LYS A 62 -0.36 9.40 13.13
N GLY A 63 -1.17 9.26 12.10
CA GLY A 63 -1.05 10.03 10.86
C GLY A 63 -0.22 9.32 9.79
N ALA A 64 0.24 10.06 8.79
CA ALA A 64 0.90 9.48 7.63
C ALA A 64 2.40 9.26 7.87
N LEU A 65 2.92 8.14 7.38
CA LEU A 65 4.35 7.88 7.30
C LEU A 65 4.87 8.52 6.02
N VAL A 66 5.84 9.44 6.15
CA VAL A 66 6.57 10.02 5.02
C VAL A 66 7.93 9.33 4.95
N ILE A 67 8.15 8.53 3.91
CA ILE A 67 9.29 7.61 3.83
C ILE A 67 9.95 7.65 2.45
N SER A 68 11.23 7.31 2.41
CA SER A 68 11.96 7.14 1.15
C SER A 68 11.47 5.90 0.39
N LYS A 69 11.76 5.83 -0.91
CA LYS A 69 11.55 4.62 -1.71
C LYS A 69 12.19 3.39 -1.06
N SER A 70 13.44 3.48 -0.62
CA SER A 70 14.18 2.32 -0.08
C SER A 70 13.46 1.72 1.13
N ASN A 71 12.95 2.58 2.01
CA ASN A 71 12.20 2.15 3.18
C ASN A 71 10.84 1.59 2.75
N LEU A 72 10.13 2.24 1.82
CA LEU A 72 8.86 1.73 1.31
C LEU A 72 9.01 0.33 0.70
N LEU A 73 10.03 0.10 -0.13
CA LEU A 73 10.31 -1.20 -0.73
C LEU A 73 10.55 -2.29 0.32
N GLY A 74 11.27 -1.96 1.40
CA GLY A 74 11.49 -2.87 2.53
C GLY A 74 10.22 -3.18 3.34
N LEU A 75 9.13 -2.43 3.12
CA LEU A 75 7.88 -2.56 3.86
C LEU A 75 6.73 -3.17 3.05
N VAL A 76 6.87 -3.34 1.73
CA VAL A 76 5.76 -3.76 0.83
C VAL A 76 5.03 -5.00 1.35
N HIS A 77 5.76 -6.03 1.77
CA HIS A 77 5.19 -7.26 2.33
C HIS A 77 4.25 -6.99 3.51
N ASP A 78 4.73 -6.22 4.50
CA ASP A 78 3.97 -5.90 5.70
C ASP A 78 2.79 -4.98 5.39
N LEU A 79 2.94 -4.04 4.46
CA LEU A 79 1.87 -3.13 4.04
C LEU A 79 0.72 -3.88 3.33
N LEU A 80 1.01 -4.95 2.59
CA LEU A 80 -0.03 -5.83 2.01
C LEU A 80 -0.81 -6.61 3.08
N LEU A 81 -0.12 -7.03 4.15
CA LEU A 81 -0.73 -7.71 5.29
C LEU A 81 -1.50 -6.76 6.20
N TYR A 82 -1.09 -5.49 6.24
CA TYR A 82 -1.52 -4.51 7.25
C TYR A 82 -3.04 -4.42 7.42
N PRO A 83 -3.87 -4.24 6.36
CA PRO A 83 -5.32 -4.17 6.53
C PRO A 83 -5.92 -5.43 7.19
N HIS A 84 -5.35 -6.60 6.92
CA HIS A 84 -5.83 -7.89 7.43
C HIS A 84 -5.37 -8.17 8.86
N VAL A 85 -4.23 -7.62 9.26
CA VAL A 85 -3.68 -7.84 10.60
C VAL A 85 -4.22 -6.80 11.57
N VAL A 86 -4.37 -5.54 11.13
CA VAL A 86 -4.74 -4.42 12.01
C VAL A 86 -6.24 -4.09 11.95
N PHE A 87 -6.89 -4.23 10.79
CA PHE A 87 -8.31 -3.89 10.62
C PHE A 87 -9.26 -5.07 10.68
N ASN A 88 -8.76 -6.30 10.80
CA ASN A 88 -9.61 -7.51 10.91
C ASN A 88 -10.25 -7.65 12.29
N LYS A 89 -11.14 -6.69 12.60
CA LYS A 89 -12.14 -6.74 13.65
C LYS A 89 -13.49 -6.93 12.98
N GLU A 90 -14.41 -7.66 13.61
CA GLU A 90 -15.78 -7.81 13.09
C GLU A 90 -16.38 -6.44 12.75
N GLY A 91 -16.83 -6.27 11.50
CA GLY A 91 -17.46 -5.04 11.00
C GLY A 91 -16.52 -4.02 10.32
N PHE A 92 -15.21 -4.26 10.23
CA PHE A 92 -14.22 -3.28 9.72
C PHE A 92 -13.53 -3.65 8.39
N LEU A 93 -14.12 -4.53 7.59
CA LEU A 93 -13.51 -5.05 6.35
C LEU A 93 -13.29 -3.99 5.24
N TYR A 94 -13.85 -2.79 5.39
CA TYR A 94 -13.81 -1.74 4.37
C TYR A 94 -12.67 -0.73 4.51
N LYS A 95 -11.66 -1.02 5.33
CA LYS A 95 -10.58 -0.07 5.58
C LYS A 95 -9.38 -0.29 4.68
N ASP A 96 -8.97 0.79 4.04
CA ASP A 96 -7.87 0.79 3.10
C ASP A 96 -6.58 1.38 3.71
N LEU A 97 -5.46 0.85 3.26
CA LEU A 97 -4.15 1.47 3.35
C LEU A 97 -3.83 2.11 2.00
N ASN A 98 -3.49 3.40 2.00
CA ASN A 98 -3.13 4.14 0.80
C ASN A 98 -1.62 4.41 0.80
N ILE A 99 -1.00 4.25 -0.37
CA ILE A 99 0.38 4.61 -0.65
C ILE A 99 0.35 5.60 -1.80
N SER A 100 0.89 6.80 -1.59
CA SER A 100 0.93 7.86 -2.60
C SER A 100 2.33 8.42 -2.75
N HIS A 101 2.63 8.97 -3.92
CA HIS A 101 3.87 9.69 -4.15
C HIS A 101 3.66 11.19 -3.90
N GLY A 102 4.64 11.87 -3.29
CA GLY A 102 4.52 13.28 -2.92
C GLY A 102 4.35 14.25 -4.11
N GLU A 103 4.80 13.83 -5.30
CA GLU A 103 4.80 14.69 -6.51
C GLU A 103 4.05 14.08 -7.70
N ILE A 104 3.80 12.77 -7.68
CA ILE A 104 3.19 12.06 -8.79
C ILE A 104 1.75 11.82 -8.40
N LYS A 105 0.82 12.15 -9.30
CA LYS A 105 -0.63 12.08 -9.07
C LYS A 105 -1.14 10.64 -9.12
N PHE A 106 -0.56 9.77 -8.29
CA PHE A 106 -0.76 8.32 -8.27
C PHE A 106 -0.93 7.82 -6.84
N ILE A 107 -1.89 6.92 -6.65
CA ILE A 107 -2.22 6.29 -5.37
C ILE A 107 -2.39 4.79 -5.60
N ILE A 108 -1.78 3.99 -4.73
CA ILE A 108 -2.02 2.56 -4.57
C ILE A 108 -2.92 2.41 -3.36
N LYS A 109 -4.08 1.79 -3.51
CA LYS A 109 -4.97 1.43 -2.40
C LYS A 109 -4.88 -0.05 -2.14
N ILE A 110 -4.65 -0.45 -0.89
CA ILE A 110 -4.63 -1.86 -0.46
C ILE A 110 -5.80 -2.05 0.50
N SER A 111 -6.72 -2.93 0.12
CA SER A 111 -7.95 -3.16 0.86
C SER A 111 -7.88 -4.40 1.75
N GLY A 112 -8.60 -4.35 2.88
CA GLY A 112 -8.87 -5.51 3.74
C GLY A 112 -9.67 -6.64 3.08
N HIS A 113 -10.16 -6.43 1.85
CA HIS A 113 -10.79 -7.45 1.02
C HIS A 113 -9.85 -8.13 0.02
N LEU A 114 -8.53 -8.11 0.28
CA LEU A 114 -7.52 -8.70 -0.61
C LEU A 114 -7.56 -8.10 -2.03
N ASN A 115 -7.74 -6.78 -2.12
CA ASN A 115 -7.71 -6.04 -3.38
C ASN A 115 -6.64 -4.96 -3.37
N VAL A 116 -6.07 -4.68 -4.54
CA VAL A 116 -5.14 -3.56 -4.75
C VAL A 116 -5.61 -2.75 -5.95
N ASP A 117 -5.93 -1.48 -5.72
CA ASP A 117 -6.35 -0.55 -6.76
C ASP A 117 -5.27 0.48 -7.06
N PHE A 118 -5.17 0.87 -8.33
CA PHE A 118 -4.26 1.92 -8.79
C PHE A 118 -5.09 3.10 -9.30
N LEU A 119 -4.90 4.27 -8.69
CA LEU A 119 -5.65 5.48 -8.98
C LEU A 119 -4.71 6.58 -9.42
N SER A 120 -5.06 7.30 -10.47
CA SER A 120 -4.33 8.47 -10.93
C SER A 120 -5.23 9.39 -11.73
N THR A 121 -5.00 10.70 -11.62
CA THR A 121 -5.62 11.69 -12.50
C THR A 121 -4.86 11.83 -13.83
N ASP A 122 -3.64 11.28 -13.90
CA ASP A 122 -2.85 11.18 -15.12
C ASP A 122 -3.02 9.79 -15.73
N LEU A 123 -3.75 9.73 -16.85
CA LEU A 123 -4.04 8.48 -17.57
C LEU A 123 -2.79 7.85 -18.16
N ALA A 124 -1.76 8.63 -18.51
CA ALA A 124 -0.53 8.09 -19.09
C ALA A 124 0.19 7.18 -18.10
N ILE A 125 0.15 7.53 -16.80
CA ILE A 125 0.69 6.69 -15.72
C ILE A 125 -0.04 5.34 -15.68
N LEU A 126 -1.38 5.35 -15.65
CA LEU A 126 -2.17 4.11 -15.59
C LEU A 126 -1.96 3.26 -16.84
N SER A 127 -1.96 3.86 -18.03
CA SER A 127 -1.67 3.15 -19.28
C SER A 127 -0.27 2.56 -19.29
N GLY A 128 0.72 3.27 -18.77
CA GLY A 128 2.10 2.76 -18.64
C GLY A 128 2.23 1.61 -17.65
N ILE A 129 1.46 1.62 -16.55
CA ILE A 129 1.42 0.47 -15.62
C ILE A 129 0.74 -0.73 -16.28
N VAL A 130 -0.39 -0.51 -16.95
CA VAL A 130 -1.09 -1.58 -17.69
C VAL A 130 -0.15 -2.19 -18.73
N ALA A 131 0.46 -1.38 -19.60
CA ALA A 131 1.32 -1.87 -20.68
C ALA A 131 2.47 -2.72 -20.13
N ASP A 132 3.17 -2.25 -19.11
CA ASP A 132 4.33 -2.94 -18.54
C ASP A 132 4.00 -4.22 -17.78
N ASN A 133 2.77 -4.34 -17.28
CA ASN A 133 2.35 -5.47 -16.42
C ASN A 133 1.25 -6.32 -17.07
N SER A 134 0.85 -6.02 -18.31
CA SER A 134 -0.24 -6.71 -19.03
C SER A 134 0.12 -8.11 -19.55
N ALA A 135 1.34 -8.58 -19.28
CA ALA A 135 1.75 -9.97 -19.45
C ALA A 135 1.64 -10.80 -18.15
N ASP A 136 1.43 -10.16 -16.99
CA ASP A 136 1.21 -10.82 -15.71
C ASP A 136 -0.29 -11.06 -15.46
N THR A 137 -0.59 -11.95 -14.50
CA THR A 137 -1.90 -12.50 -14.07
C THR A 137 -3.02 -11.49 -13.80
N PHE A 138 -2.78 -10.19 -13.97
CA PHE A 138 -3.69 -9.11 -13.63
C PHE A 138 -4.36 -8.51 -14.86
N VAL A 139 -5.68 -8.49 -14.84
CA VAL A 139 -6.47 -7.69 -15.77
C VAL A 139 -6.58 -6.27 -15.21
N VAL A 140 -5.54 -5.45 -15.41
CA VAL A 140 -5.61 -4.02 -15.07
C VAL A 140 -6.47 -3.32 -16.14
N LYS A 141 -7.67 -2.89 -15.75
CA LYS A 141 -8.61 -2.19 -16.64
C LYS A 141 -8.93 -0.81 -16.08
N ALA A 142 -8.90 0.21 -16.94
CA ALA A 142 -9.44 1.51 -16.58
C ALA A 142 -10.94 1.37 -16.24
N TYR A 143 -11.33 1.84 -15.06
CA TYR A 143 -12.73 1.92 -14.66
C TYR A 143 -13.45 2.96 -15.55
N ARG A 144 -14.52 2.56 -16.24
CA ARG A 144 -15.26 3.39 -17.20
C ARG A 144 -16.61 3.90 -16.64
N GLY A 145 -16.77 3.89 -15.34
CA GLY A 145 -18.04 4.17 -14.67
C GLY A 145 -18.91 2.91 -14.52
N THR A 146 -19.87 3.00 -13.59
CA THR A 146 -20.95 2.02 -13.47
C THR A 146 -22.03 2.41 -14.47
N LEU A 147 -22.36 1.53 -15.42
CA LEU A 147 -23.60 1.66 -16.19
C LEU A 147 -24.75 1.43 -15.21
N LEU A 148 -25.53 2.49 -14.95
CA LEU A 148 -26.79 2.42 -14.21
C LEU A 148 -27.87 1.74 -15.06
#